data_AF-A0A7I0J8M3-F1
#
_entry.id   AF-A0A7I0J8M3-F1
#
_cell.length_a   1.000
_cell.length_b   1.000
_cell.length_c   1.000
_cell.angle_alpha   90.00
_cell.angle_beta   90.00
_cell.angle_gamma   90.00
#
_symmetry.space_group_name_H-M   'P 1'
#
loop_
_entity.id
_entity.type
_entity.pdbx_description
1 polymer ?
#
loop_
_entity_poly.entity_id
_entity_poly.type
_entity_poly.pdbx_seq_one_letter_code
_entity_poly.pdbx_strand_id
1 'polypeptide(L)'
;EEKSTLLNSGVRVITEAGVPAAPSFPNRPLFAALGLVFGFFFGSASAVLRELFASGFMAKKQIEDELAVPVLASMPRMSGWSKDAQSQAQPVAYLERRPL
;
A
#
# COMPACT_ATOMS: atom_id res chain seq x y z
N GLU A 1 8.39 -55.87 -25.03
CA GLU A 1 7.60 -56.93 -24.36
C GLU A 1 6.76 -56.45 -23.17
N GLU A 2 6.41 -55.16 -23.07
CA GLU A 2 5.61 -54.64 -21.94
C GLU A 2 4.09 -54.79 -22.14
N LYS A 3 3.64 -54.78 -23.40
CA LYS A 3 2.20 -54.84 -23.73
C LYS A 3 1.55 -56.18 -23.36
N SER A 4 2.32 -57.27 -23.34
CA SER A 4 1.82 -58.64 -23.15
C SER A 4 1.43 -58.96 -21.71
N THR A 5 2.03 -58.31 -20.71
CA THR A 5 1.69 -58.50 -19.28
C THR A 5 0.36 -57.84 -18.89
N LEU A 6 -0.03 -56.75 -19.57
CA LEU A 6 -1.28 -56.03 -19.28
C LEU A 6 -2.54 -56.73 -19.81
N LEU A 7 -2.39 -57.62 -20.79
CA LEU A 7 -3.49 -58.42 -21.34
C LEU A 7 -3.89 -59.61 -20.43
N ASN A 8 -3.00 -60.07 -19.54
CA ASN A 8 -3.28 -61.20 -18.62
C ASN A 8 -3.91 -60.76 -17.28
N SER A 9 -4.04 -59.45 -17.01
CA SER A 9 -4.56 -58.90 -15.75
C SER A 9 -6.00 -58.37 -15.83
N GLY A 10 -6.72 -58.61 -16.93
CA GLY A 10 -8.12 -58.18 -17.08
C GLY A 10 -8.30 -56.66 -17.22
N VAL A 11 -7.23 -55.92 -17.54
CA VAL A 11 -7.30 -54.47 -17.74
C VAL A 11 -7.78 -54.16 -19.16
N ARG A 12 -8.93 -53.52 -19.26
CA ARG A 12 -9.46 -52.94 -20.51
C ARG A 12 -9.53 -51.43 -20.33
N VAL A 13 -9.07 -50.69 -21.33
CA VAL A 13 -9.24 -49.23 -21.37
C VAL A 13 -10.73 -48.93 -21.60
N ILE A 14 -11.36 -48.27 -20.62
CA ILE A 14 -12.80 -47.95 -20.64
C ILE A 14 -13.05 -46.57 -21.25
N THR A 15 -12.12 -45.62 -21.05
CA THR A 15 -12.20 -44.24 -21.54
C THR A 15 -10.83 -43.71 -21.92
N GLU A 16 -10.75 -43.01 -23.06
CA GLU A 16 -9.56 -42.31 -23.49
C GLU A 16 -9.31 -41.05 -22.64
N ALA A 17 -8.05 -40.73 -22.38
CA ALA A 17 -7.69 -39.59 -21.55
C ALA A 17 -8.00 -38.28 -22.27
N GLY A 18 -8.89 -37.47 -21.70
CA GLY A 18 -9.19 -36.13 -22.21
C GLY A 18 -8.08 -35.13 -21.88
N VAL A 19 -7.75 -34.27 -22.84
CA VAL A 19 -6.85 -33.13 -22.61
C VAL A 19 -7.56 -32.10 -21.72
N PRO A 20 -6.91 -31.60 -20.65
CA PRO A 20 -7.54 -30.63 -19.76
C PRO A 20 -7.84 -29.32 -20.50
N ALA A 21 -9.11 -28.91 -20.48
CA ALA A 21 -9.57 -27.69 -21.13
C ALA A 21 -9.10 -26.40 -20.42
N ALA A 22 -8.72 -26.50 -19.15
CA ALA A 22 -8.22 -25.39 -18.36
C ALA A 22 -7.12 -25.87 -17.40
N PRO A 23 -6.16 -25.01 -17.06
CA PRO A 23 -5.16 -25.30 -16.03
C PRO A 23 -5.84 -25.51 -14.67
N SER A 24 -5.47 -26.57 -13.95
CA SER A 24 -5.97 -26.84 -12.60
C SER A 24 -5.40 -25.89 -11.55
N PHE A 25 -4.24 -25.29 -11.82
CA PHE A 25 -3.56 -24.31 -10.98
C PHE A 25 -2.62 -23.46 -11.85
N PRO A 26 -2.42 -22.16 -11.54
CA PRO A 26 -3.07 -21.38 -10.48
C PRO A 26 -4.38 -20.71 -10.91
N ASN A 27 -5.31 -20.59 -9.96
CA ASN A 27 -6.53 -19.80 -10.11
C ASN A 27 -6.19 -18.29 -10.05
N ARG A 28 -5.73 -17.74 -11.17
CA ARG A 28 -5.33 -16.32 -11.31
C ARG A 28 -6.32 -15.32 -10.69
N PRO A 29 -7.66 -15.39 -10.93
CA PRO A 29 -8.58 -14.41 -10.36
C PRO A 29 -8.66 -14.49 -8.83
N LEU A 30 -8.55 -15.70 -8.26
CA LEU A 30 -8.55 -15.89 -6.81
C LEU A 30 -7.36 -15.18 -6.16
N PHE A 31 -6.16 -15.39 -6.72
CA PHE A 31 -4.94 -14.74 -6.21
C PHE A 31 -4.97 -13.22 -6.39
N ALA A 32 -5.52 -12.72 -7.49
CA ALA A 32 -5.69 -11.29 -7.70
C ALA A 32 -6.64 -10.66 -6.68
N ALA A 33 -7.78 -11.30 -6.41
CA ALA A 33 -8.74 -10.85 -5.41
C ALA A 33 -8.14 -10.85 -4.00
N LEU A 34 -7.43 -11.92 -3.64
CA LEU A 34 -6.72 -11.99 -2.36
C LEU A 34 -5.68 -10.87 -2.23
N GLY A 35 -4.87 -10.65 -3.27
CA GLY A 35 -3.89 -9.57 -3.29
C GLY A 35 -4.50 -8.19 -3.08
N LEU A 36 -5.64 -7.90 -3.71
CA LEU A 36 -6.36 -6.63 -3.51
C LEU A 36 -6.88 -6.46 -2.09
N VAL A 37 -7.51 -7.49 -1.52
CA VAL A 37 -8.05 -7.44 -0.16
C VAL A 37 -6.93 -7.24 0.86
N PHE A 38 -5.87 -8.04 0.76
CA PHE A 38 -4.74 -7.92 1.67
C PHE A 38 -3.99 -6.60 1.48
N GLY A 39 -3.74 -6.18 0.24
CA GLY A 39 -3.08 -4.90 -0.05
C GLY A 39 -3.84 -3.71 0.52
N PHE A 40 -5.17 -3.67 0.35
CA PHE A 40 -6.00 -2.63 0.92
C PHE A 40 -6.01 -2.66 2.45
N PHE A 41 -6.16 -3.86 3.03
CA PHE A 41 -6.14 -4.05 4.48
C PHE A 41 -4.83 -3.56 5.10
N PHE A 42 -3.69 -4.04 4.60
CA PHE A 42 -2.38 -3.65 5.11
C PHE A 42 -2.05 -2.19 4.81
N GLY A 43 -2.44 -1.65 3.65
CA GLY A 43 -2.24 -0.24 3.32
C GLY A 43 -3.00 0.70 4.26
N SER A 44 -4.29 0.43 4.48
CA SER A 44 -5.11 1.22 5.40
C SER A 44 -4.65 1.06 6.86
N ALA A 45 -4.38 -0.16 7.31
CA ALA A 45 -3.85 -0.42 8.64
C ALA A 45 -2.52 0.30 8.88
N SER A 46 -1.62 0.32 7.89
CA SER A 46 -0.33 1.03 7.99
C SER A 46 -0.50 2.54 8.05
N ALA A 47 -1.46 3.10 7.32
CA ALA A 47 -1.76 4.53 7.39
C ALA A 47 -2.26 4.94 8.78
N VAL A 48 -3.16 4.15 9.37
CA VAL A 48 -3.66 4.37 10.74
C VAL A 48 -2.54 4.20 11.76
N LEU A 49 -1.72 3.16 11.62
CA LEU A 49 -0.60 2.91 12.53
C LEU A 49 0.42 4.06 12.49
N ARG A 50 0.67 4.63 11.31
CA ARG A 50 1.53 5.81 11.16
C ARG A 50 0.97 7.02 11.90
N GLU A 51 -0.35 7.22 11.87
CA GLU A 51 -1.00 8.30 12.61
C GLU A 51 -0.90 8.08 14.13
N LEU A 52 -1.09 6.85 14.60
CA LEU A 52 -0.95 6.52 16.02
C LEU A 52 0.47 6.72 16.54
N PHE A 53 1.49 6.54 15.68
CA PHE A 53 2.88 6.81 16.02
C PHE A 53 3.29 8.27 15.78
N ALA A 54 2.45 9.09 15.16
CA ALA A 54 2.72 10.50 15.02
C ALA A 54 2.48 11.19 16.37
N SER A 55 3.56 11.59 17.03
CA SER A 55 3.47 12.44 18.22
C SER A 55 3.26 13.90 17.81
N GLY A 56 2.11 14.48 18.16
CA GLY A 56 1.84 15.89 17.95
C GLY A 56 0.36 16.29 18.07
N PHE A 57 0.13 17.59 18.19
CA PHE A 57 -1.21 18.18 18.18
C PHE A 57 -1.59 18.60 16.77
N MET A 58 -2.69 18.06 16.24
CA MET A 58 -3.16 18.36 14.89
C MET A 58 -4.23 19.46 14.89
N ALA A 59 -4.93 19.67 16.01
CA ALA A 59 -5.94 20.71 16.15
C ALA A 59 -5.56 21.74 17.23
N LYS A 60 -5.85 23.02 16.97
CA LYS A 60 -5.69 24.09 17.97
C LYS A 60 -6.43 23.79 19.26
N LYS A 61 -7.65 23.27 19.14
CA LYS A 61 -8.47 22.88 20.30
C LYS A 61 -7.81 21.82 21.17
N GLN A 62 -7.10 20.85 20.58
CA GLN A 62 -6.35 19.86 21.36
C GLN A 62 -5.22 20.51 22.19
N ILE A 63 -4.56 21.53 21.64
CA ILE A 63 -3.53 22.30 22.35
C ILE A 63 -4.15 23.06 23.53
N GLU A 64 -5.27 23.76 23.29
CA GLU A 64 -5.95 24.55 24.34
C GLU A 64 -6.53 23.65 25.43
N ASP A 65 -7.10 22.50 25.07
CA ASP A 65 -7.71 21.54 26.00
C ASP A 65 -6.65 20.80 26.84
N GLU A 66 -5.52 20.38 26.24
CA GLU A 66 -4.49 19.61 26.97
C GLU A 66 -3.50 20.49 27.75
N LEU A 67 -3.13 21.66 27.21
CA LEU A 67 -2.14 22.54 27.84
C LEU A 67 -2.81 23.68 28.64
N ALA A 68 -4.14 23.82 28.59
CA ALA A 68 -4.92 24.86 29.26
C ALA A 68 -4.42 26.30 29.00
N VAL A 69 -3.76 26.52 27.85
CA VAL A 69 -3.24 27.82 27.43
C VAL A 69 -3.87 28.23 26.09
N PRO A 70 -4.21 29.52 25.91
CA PRO A 70 -4.82 29.99 24.67
C PRO A 70 -3.80 30.01 23.53
N VAL A 71 -4.21 29.61 22.32
CA VAL A 71 -3.34 29.68 21.14
C VAL A 71 -3.23 31.12 20.66
N LEU A 72 -2.06 31.73 20.87
CA LEU A 72 -1.81 33.14 20.53
C LEU A 72 -1.74 33.40 19.02
N ALA A 73 -1.19 32.47 18.25
CA ALA A 73 -1.07 32.59 16.80
C ALA A 73 -0.91 31.21 16.13
N SER A 74 -1.27 31.09 14.85
CA SER A 74 -0.93 29.91 14.03
C SER A 74 -0.29 30.36 12.73
N MET A 75 0.92 29.86 12.47
CA MET A 75 1.60 30.10 11.22
C MET A 75 1.37 28.93 10.26
N PRO A 76 1.04 29.19 8.99
CA PRO A 76 0.93 28.14 7.99
C PRO A 76 2.30 27.51 7.74
N ARG A 77 2.34 26.18 7.66
CA ARG A 77 3.57 25.46 7.34
C ARG A 77 3.89 25.66 5.84
N MET A 78 4.90 26.45 5.54
CA MET A 78 5.42 26.61 4.18
C MET A 78 6.12 25.31 3.73
N SER A 79 5.50 24.57 2.81
CA SER A 79 5.99 23.29 2.30
C SER A 79 7.14 23.39 1.28
N GLY A 80 7.66 24.59 1.03
CA GLY A 80 8.66 24.87 -0.02
C GLY A 80 10.10 25.08 0.45
N TRP A 81 10.37 25.02 1.76
CA TRP A 81 11.75 25.13 2.25
C TRP A 81 12.43 23.78 2.13
N SER A 82 13.00 23.48 0.96
CA SER A 82 13.89 22.33 0.83
C SER A 82 15.12 22.56 1.70
N LYS A 83 15.38 21.63 2.63
CA LYS A 83 16.67 21.53 3.36
C LYS A 83 17.73 20.88 2.47
N ASP A 84 17.76 21.20 1.18
CA ASP A 84 18.92 20.90 0.37
C ASP A 84 19.97 21.95 0.70
N ALA A 85 21.14 21.50 1.15
CA ALA A 85 22.29 22.31 1.54
C ALA A 85 22.83 23.23 0.41
N GLN A 86 22.13 23.31 -0.73
CA GLN A 86 22.48 24.12 -1.89
C GLN A 86 21.57 25.33 -2.11
N SER A 87 20.44 25.47 -1.41
CA SER A 87 19.58 26.66 -1.56
C SER A 87 19.97 27.77 -0.59
N GLN A 88 21.11 28.40 -0.87
CA GLN A 88 21.44 29.76 -0.41
C GLN A 88 20.53 30.83 -1.08
N ALA A 89 19.24 30.55 -1.23
CA ALA A 89 18.29 31.58 -1.63
C ALA A 89 18.01 32.43 -0.39
N GLN A 90 18.77 33.52 -0.28
CA GLN A 90 18.58 34.63 0.65
C GLN A 90 17.08 34.86 0.89
N PRO A 91 16.57 34.82 2.14
CA PRO A 91 15.15 34.93 2.44
C PRO A 91 14.48 36.19 1.86
N VAL A 92 15.25 37.23 1.56
CA VAL A 92 14.80 38.48 0.92
C VAL A 92 14.37 38.26 -0.55
N ALA A 93 14.98 37.32 -1.28
CA ALA A 93 14.74 37.12 -2.71
C ALA A 93 13.35 36.54 -3.05
N TYR A 94 12.62 36.01 -2.05
CA TYR A 94 11.27 35.49 -2.26
C TYR A 94 10.25 36.62 -2.46
N LEU A 95 10.44 37.76 -1.80
CA LEU A 95 9.52 38.91 -1.87
C LEU A 95 9.58 39.61 -3.23
N GLU A 96 10.71 39.54 -3.93
CA GLU A 96 10.84 40.14 -5.27
C GLU A 96 10.09 39.34 -6.35
N ARG A 97 9.91 38.02 -6.16
CA ARG A 97 9.33 37.16 -7.20
C ARG A 97 7.81 37.02 -7.12
N ARG A 98 7.19 37.32 -5.97
CA ARG A 98 5.74 37.32 -5.81
C ARG A 98 5.30 38.46 -4.88
N PRO A 99 4.98 39.64 -5.43
CA PRO A 99 4.24 40.64 -4.67
C PRO A 99 2.83 40.11 -4.36
N LEU A 100 2.38 40.36 -3.13
CA LEU A 100 1.04 40.02 -2.63
C LEU A 100 -0.07 40.72 -3.43
#